data_AF-A0A516WTC8-F1
#
_entry.id   AF-A0A516WTC8-F1
#
_cell.length_a   1.000
_cell.length_b   1.000
_cell.length_c   1.000
_cell.angle_alpha   90.00
_cell.angle_beta   90.00
_cell.angle_gamma   90.00
#
_symmetry.space_group_name_H-M   'P 1'
#
loop_
_entity.id
_entity.type
_entity.pdbx_description
1 polymer ?
#
loop_
_entity_poly.entity_id
_entity_poly.type
_entity_poly.pdbx_seq_one_letter_code
_entity_poly.pdbx_strand_id
1 'polypeptide(L)'
;MKARRLVLSVLGCAAISMATAPSAQAATIFDFLPPEIASLIPSGSADAVNPLLPPAPAAPAAPAPAPQVAPAPQAAPAPQVAPAPPAPAPRAGYKNCTEARNAGVTPIYRGQDGYASHLDRDNDGIACE
;
A
#
# COMPACT_ATOMS: atom_id res chain seq x y z
N MET A 1 38.04 8.05 -11.83
CA MET A 1 37.19 9.24 -11.64
C MET A 1 35.79 8.76 -11.26
N LYS A 2 35.54 8.41 -9.99
CA LYS A 2 34.85 9.22 -8.96
C LYS A 2 33.66 10.05 -9.47
N ALA A 3 32.45 9.50 -9.35
CA ALA A 3 31.17 10.23 -9.28
C ALA A 3 30.11 9.29 -8.67
N ARG A 4 30.10 8.96 -7.36
CA ARG A 4 29.47 9.73 -6.25
C ARG A 4 28.36 10.70 -6.67
N ARG A 5 27.12 10.20 -6.83
CA ARG A 5 25.84 10.90 -6.65
C ARG A 5 24.77 9.83 -6.39
N LEU A 6 23.83 9.89 -5.46
CA LEU A 6 23.63 10.68 -4.25
C LEU A 6 22.51 9.90 -3.53
N VAL A 7 22.84 9.21 -2.44
CA VAL A 7 21.86 8.67 -1.50
C VAL A 7 21.31 9.87 -0.75
N LEU A 8 19.99 10.06 -0.70
CA LEU A 8 19.20 10.68 0.39
C LEU A 8 17.82 11.07 -0.17
N SER A 9 16.75 10.38 0.24
CA SER A 9 15.50 11.01 0.67
C SER A 9 14.52 9.92 1.14
N VAL A 10 14.69 9.48 2.39
CA VAL A 10 13.66 8.79 3.17
C VAL A 10 13.25 9.78 4.26
N LEU A 11 12.32 10.66 3.93
CA LEU A 11 11.42 11.36 4.85
C LEU A 11 10.02 10.94 4.39
N GLY A 12 9.20 10.19 5.11
CA GLY A 12 8.99 10.29 6.55
C GLY A 12 7.98 11.39 6.89
N CYS A 13 6.84 11.47 6.17
CA CYS A 13 5.70 12.28 6.59
C CYS A 13 4.58 11.35 7.08
N ALA A 14 4.60 11.07 8.38
CA ALA A 14 3.49 10.54 9.11
C ALA A 14 2.48 11.66 9.42
N ALA A 15 1.23 11.42 9.02
CA ALA A 15 -0.02 11.72 9.74
C ALA A 15 -0.47 13.18 10.01
N ILE A 16 -1.80 13.28 10.14
CA ILE A 16 -2.63 14.33 10.76
C ILE A 16 -2.94 15.49 9.76
N SER A 17 -4.16 15.66 9.26
CA SER A 17 -5.34 16.05 10.05
C SER A 17 -6.64 15.77 9.28
N MET A 18 -7.63 15.23 10.00
CA MET A 18 -9.01 15.15 9.55
C MET A 18 -9.61 16.56 9.45
N ALA A 19 -10.18 16.90 8.30
CA ALA A 19 -11.02 18.08 8.15
C ALA A 19 -12.42 17.76 8.69
N THR A 20 -12.69 18.16 9.93
CA THR A 20 -14.03 18.24 10.48
C THR A 20 -14.79 19.38 9.80
N ALA A 21 -15.90 19.07 9.15
CA ALA A 21 -16.82 20.08 8.63
C ALA A 21 -17.37 20.95 9.79
N PRO A 22 -17.53 22.27 9.60
CA PRO A 22 -18.09 23.13 10.64
C PRO A 22 -19.55 22.76 10.87
N SER A 23 -19.87 22.38 12.11
CA SER A 23 -21.26 22.31 12.56
C SER A 23 -21.85 23.72 12.48
N ALA A 24 -22.89 23.86 11.64
CA ALA A 24 -23.71 25.05 11.60
C ALA A 24 -24.33 25.27 12.98
N GLN A 25 -23.78 26.22 13.74
CA GLN A 25 -24.44 26.70 14.94
C GLN A 25 -25.54 27.65 14.48
N ALA A 26 -26.78 27.23 14.67
CA ALA A 26 -27.94 28.08 14.51
C ALA A 26 -27.80 29.26 15.47
N ALA A 27 -27.40 30.42 14.95
CA ALA A 27 -27.45 31.67 15.69
C ALA A 27 -28.91 31.92 16.06
N THR A 28 -29.24 31.69 17.33
CA THR A 28 -30.55 32.04 17.87
C THR A 28 -30.56 33.53 18.18
N ILE A 29 -31.75 34.14 18.19
CA ILE A 29 -32.00 35.58 18.39
C ILE A 29 -31.36 36.16 19.68
N PHE A 30 -30.82 35.30 20.56
CA PHE A 30 -30.08 35.67 21.77
C PHE A 30 -28.75 36.41 21.53
N ASP A 31 -28.12 36.28 20.36
CA ASP A 31 -26.84 36.98 20.06
C ASP A 31 -26.99 38.51 19.83
N PHE A 32 -28.22 39.01 19.69
CA PHE A 32 -28.51 40.43 19.46
C PHE A 32 -29.13 41.16 20.67
N LEU A 33 -29.27 40.49 21.83
CA LEU A 33 -29.81 41.11 23.04
C LEU A 33 -28.70 41.50 24.03
N PRO A 34 -28.77 42.70 24.66
CA PRO A 34 -27.88 43.07 25.75
C PRO A 34 -27.98 42.05 26.90
N PRO A 35 -26.86 41.73 27.59
CA PRO A 35 -26.81 40.69 28.61
C PRO A 35 -27.80 40.92 29.76
N GLU A 36 -28.10 42.19 30.07
CA GLU A 36 -29.07 42.60 31.10
C GLU A 36 -30.51 42.17 30.79
N ILE A 37 -30.90 42.11 29.51
CA ILE A 37 -32.26 41.72 29.10
C ILE A 37 -32.38 40.19 29.00
N ALA A 38 -31.30 39.50 28.62
CA ALA A 38 -31.26 38.04 28.57
C ALA A 38 -31.50 37.40 29.96
N SER A 39 -31.02 38.03 31.04
CA SER A 39 -31.25 37.58 32.42
C SER A 39 -32.67 37.80 32.97
N LEU A 40 -33.49 38.61 32.28
CA LEU A 40 -34.89 38.86 32.66
C LEU A 40 -35.86 37.85 32.02
N ILE A 41 -35.40 37.03 31.09
CA ILE A 41 -36.20 35.94 30.51
C ILE A 41 -36.07 34.76 31.47
N PRO A 42 -37.13 34.37 32.21
CA PRO A 42 -37.08 33.16 33.01
C PRO A 42 -36.89 32.01 32.03
N SER A 43 -35.79 31.26 32.16
CA SER A 43 -35.45 30.12 31.31
C SER A 43 -36.48 28.97 31.37
N GLY A 44 -37.62 29.17 32.04
CA GLY A 44 -38.70 28.21 32.26
C GLY A 44 -40.02 28.54 31.55
N SER A 45 -40.10 29.52 30.64
CA SER A 45 -41.35 29.79 29.90
C SER A 45 -41.68 28.73 28.83
N ALA A 46 -40.78 27.77 28.56
CA ALA A 46 -41.10 26.58 27.77
C ALA A 46 -42.05 25.61 28.50
N ASP A 47 -42.04 25.59 29.84
CA ASP A 47 -42.87 24.66 30.63
C ASP A 47 -44.33 25.14 30.79
N ALA A 48 -44.60 26.44 30.67
CA ALA A 48 -45.94 26.99 30.86
C ALA A 48 -46.95 26.61 29.74
N VAL A 49 -46.45 26.21 28.57
CA VAL A 49 -47.28 25.74 27.44
C VAL A 49 -47.31 24.22 27.29
N ASN A 50 -46.51 23.50 28.10
CA ASN A 50 -46.40 22.04 28.08
C ASN A 50 -47.74 21.29 28.33
N PRO A 51 -48.64 21.71 29.24
CA PRO A 51 -49.87 20.95 29.48
C PRO A 51 -50.92 21.08 28.36
N LEU A 52 -50.70 21.97 27.38
CA LEU A 52 -51.61 22.17 26.24
C LEU A 52 -51.10 21.52 24.93
N LEU A 53 -49.86 21.01 24.91
CA LEU A 53 -49.37 20.29 23.74
C LEU A 53 -49.93 18.86 23.74
N PRO A 54 -50.52 18.40 22.61
CA PRO A 54 -50.85 16.99 22.47
C PRO A 54 -49.58 16.15 22.63
N PRO A 55 -49.68 14.92 23.20
CA PRO A 55 -48.52 14.04 23.31
C PRO A 55 -47.93 13.83 21.92
N ALA A 56 -46.64 14.14 21.78
CA ALA A 56 -45.93 13.93 20.52
C ALA A 56 -46.10 12.46 20.09
N PRO A 57 -46.43 12.18 18.81
CA PRO A 57 -46.50 10.82 18.33
C PRO A 57 -45.17 10.12 18.58
N ALA A 58 -45.22 8.89 19.10
CA ALA A 58 -44.02 8.10 19.36
C ALA A 58 -43.20 8.01 18.06
N ALA A 59 -41.93 8.43 18.13
CA ALA A 59 -41.02 8.34 17.00
C ALA A 59 -40.97 6.87 16.51
N PRO A 60 -41.00 6.61 15.19
CA PRO A 60 -40.90 5.26 14.68
C PRO A 60 -39.58 4.63 15.16
N ALA A 61 -39.66 3.36 15.57
CA ALA A 61 -38.49 2.60 15.99
C ALA A 61 -37.45 2.60 14.86
N ALA A 62 -36.21 2.95 15.19
CA ALA A 62 -35.12 2.94 14.23
C ALA A 62 -34.97 1.53 13.62
N PRO A 63 -34.69 1.41 12.31
CA PRO A 63 -34.49 0.12 11.68
C PRO A 63 -33.31 -0.62 12.32
N ALA A 64 -33.45 -1.93 12.49
CA ALA A 64 -32.41 -2.76 13.08
C ALA A 64 -31.11 -2.68 12.25
N PRO A 65 -29.92 -2.71 12.89
CA PRO A 65 -28.64 -2.70 12.19
C PRO A 65 -28.53 -3.87 11.20
N ALA A 66 -28.06 -3.59 9.99
CA ALA A 66 -27.84 -4.63 8.99
C ALA A 66 -26.75 -5.63 9.45
N PRO A 67 -26.83 -6.91 9.05
CA PRO A 67 -25.81 -7.91 9.35
C PRO A 67 -24.45 -7.49 8.78
N GLN A 68 -23.42 -7.49 9.63
CA GLN A 68 -22.06 -7.21 9.19
C GLN A 68 -21.48 -8.42 8.43
N VAL A 69 -20.87 -8.16 7.28
CA VAL A 69 -20.24 -9.19 6.45
C VAL A 69 -18.95 -9.65 7.12
N ALA A 70 -18.80 -10.97 7.30
CA ALA A 70 -17.60 -11.55 7.89
C ALA A 70 -16.35 -11.30 7.02
N PRO A 71 -15.15 -11.10 7.62
CA PRO A 71 -13.92 -10.91 6.87
C PRO A 71 -13.59 -12.12 5.98
N ALA A 72 -13.16 -11.85 4.76
CA ALA A 72 -12.72 -12.90 3.84
C ALA A 72 -11.41 -13.56 4.35
N PRO A 73 -11.22 -14.88 4.11
CA PRO A 73 -9.99 -15.57 4.47
C PRO A 73 -8.77 -14.96 3.78
N GLN A 74 -7.68 -14.76 4.53
CA GLN A 74 -6.42 -14.27 3.98
C GLN A 74 -5.70 -15.37 3.18
N ALA A 75 -5.11 -14.99 2.04
CA ALA A 75 -4.34 -15.90 1.20
C ALA A 75 -3.07 -16.37 1.92
N ALA A 76 -2.75 -17.66 1.78
CA ALA A 76 -1.55 -18.25 2.36
C ALA A 76 -0.28 -17.72 1.67
N PRO A 77 0.87 -17.66 2.36
CA PRO A 77 2.14 -17.24 1.78
C PRO A 77 2.58 -18.15 0.62
N ALA A 78 3.08 -17.54 -0.46
CA ALA A 78 3.63 -18.29 -1.58
C ALA A 78 4.94 -19.01 -1.20
N PRO A 79 5.23 -20.20 -1.76
CA PRO A 79 6.49 -20.90 -1.53
C PRO A 79 7.70 -20.06 -1.95
N GLN A 80 8.72 -20.00 -1.10
CA GLN A 80 9.98 -19.32 -1.41
C GLN A 80 10.90 -20.26 -2.22
N VAL A 81 11.44 -19.76 -3.33
CA VAL A 81 12.38 -20.50 -4.18
C VAL A 81 13.76 -20.50 -3.51
N ALA A 82 14.35 -21.69 -3.35
CA ALA A 82 15.68 -21.84 -2.79
C ALA A 82 16.76 -21.27 -3.74
N PRO A 83 17.90 -20.77 -3.21
CA PRO A 83 19.01 -20.28 -4.04
C PRO A 83 19.57 -21.37 -4.95
N ALA A 84 19.86 -21.02 -6.20
CA ALA A 84 20.56 -21.91 -7.13
C ALA A 84 22.00 -22.20 -6.63
N PRO A 85 22.54 -23.40 -6.88
CA PRO A 85 23.90 -23.73 -6.51
C PRO A 85 24.93 -22.83 -7.21
N PRO A 86 26.12 -22.63 -6.63
CA PRO A 86 27.19 -21.84 -7.24
C PRO A 86 27.56 -22.40 -8.62
N ALA A 87 27.83 -21.51 -9.57
CA ALA A 87 28.40 -21.90 -10.85
C ALA A 87 29.75 -22.62 -10.63
N PRO A 88 30.15 -23.53 -11.54
CA PRO A 88 31.48 -24.11 -11.54
C PRO A 88 32.60 -23.06 -11.54
N ALA A 89 33.85 -23.50 -11.34
CA ALA A 89 35.00 -22.63 -11.50
C ALA A 89 35.42 -22.59 -12.99
N PRO A 90 35.98 -21.47 -13.47
CA PRO A 90 36.42 -21.33 -14.85
C PRO A 90 37.47 -22.39 -15.19
N ARG A 91 37.08 -23.32 -16.06
CA ARG A 91 37.99 -24.31 -16.65
C ARG A 91 38.73 -23.64 -17.80
N ALA A 92 39.99 -24.03 -18.02
CA ALA A 92 40.63 -23.80 -19.33
C ALA A 92 39.67 -24.36 -20.40
N GLY A 93 39.33 -23.55 -21.40
CA GLY A 93 38.26 -23.87 -22.35
C GLY A 93 38.45 -25.22 -23.06
N TYR A 94 37.36 -25.77 -23.60
CA TYR A 94 37.38 -27.04 -24.32
C TYR A 94 38.30 -27.00 -25.55
N LYS A 95 38.94 -28.12 -25.90
CA LYS A 95 39.81 -28.20 -27.09
C LYS A 95 39.01 -27.99 -28.38
N ASN A 96 37.78 -28.50 -28.43
CA ASN A 96 36.88 -28.38 -29.56
C ASN A 96 35.42 -28.63 -29.13
N CYS A 97 34.47 -28.37 -30.03
CA CYS A 97 33.05 -28.56 -29.78
C CYS A 97 32.62 -30.02 -29.59
N THR A 98 33.39 -30.99 -30.09
CA THR A 98 33.12 -32.41 -29.83
C THR A 98 33.33 -32.74 -28.35
N GLU A 99 34.40 -32.22 -27.74
CA GLU A 99 34.66 -32.39 -26.31
C GLU A 99 33.57 -31.73 -25.46
N ALA A 100 33.16 -30.51 -25.82
CA ALA A 100 32.08 -29.78 -25.15
C ALA A 100 30.73 -30.52 -25.25
N ARG A 101 30.39 -31.07 -26.42
CA ARG A 101 29.17 -31.88 -26.62
C ARG A 101 29.23 -33.19 -25.84
N ASN A 102 30.36 -33.87 -25.83
CA ASN A 102 30.55 -35.09 -25.03
C ASN A 102 30.44 -34.81 -23.53
N ALA A 103 30.80 -33.61 -23.09
CA ALA A 103 30.59 -33.15 -21.71
C ALA A 103 29.15 -32.70 -21.43
N GLY A 104 28.30 -32.57 -22.47
CA GLY A 104 26.89 -32.19 -22.32
C GLY A 104 26.66 -30.74 -21.90
N VAL A 105 27.60 -29.83 -22.19
CA VAL A 105 27.54 -28.42 -21.75
C VAL A 105 27.16 -27.42 -22.84
N THR A 106 26.91 -27.90 -24.07
CA THR A 106 26.60 -27.05 -25.22
C THR A 106 25.10 -26.76 -25.34
N PRO A 107 24.68 -25.57 -25.82
CA PRO A 107 25.51 -24.43 -26.27
C PRO A 107 26.17 -23.65 -25.12
N ILE A 108 27.41 -23.18 -25.32
CA ILE A 108 28.18 -22.45 -24.29
C ILE A 108 28.13 -20.95 -24.60
N TYR A 109 27.58 -20.15 -23.69
CA TYR A 109 27.44 -18.71 -23.91
C TYR A 109 28.67 -17.92 -23.46
N ARG A 110 28.93 -16.77 -24.11
CA ARG A 110 29.99 -15.84 -23.72
C ARG A 110 29.88 -15.46 -22.24
N GLY A 111 30.98 -15.63 -21.51
CA GLY A 111 31.03 -15.38 -20.06
C GLY A 111 30.65 -16.58 -19.18
N GLN A 112 30.20 -17.69 -19.78
CA GLN A 112 30.12 -18.96 -19.07
C GLN A 112 31.49 -19.65 -19.02
N ASP A 113 31.66 -20.48 -18.00
CA ASP A 113 32.84 -21.32 -17.88
C ASP A 113 32.96 -22.26 -19.07
N GLY A 114 34.17 -22.38 -19.59
CA GLY A 114 34.45 -23.19 -20.78
C GLY A 114 34.19 -22.46 -22.10
N TYR A 115 33.65 -21.23 -22.09
CA TYR A 115 33.62 -20.40 -23.29
C TYR A 115 35.05 -20.05 -23.71
N ALA A 116 35.34 -20.26 -24.99
CA ALA A 116 36.56 -19.77 -25.61
C ALA A 116 36.23 -19.32 -27.03
N SER A 117 36.83 -18.21 -27.47
CA SER A 117 36.54 -17.61 -28.78
C SER A 117 36.86 -18.54 -29.95
N HIS A 118 37.72 -19.55 -29.77
CA HIS A 118 38.01 -20.55 -30.81
C HIS A 118 36.90 -21.59 -30.98
N LEU A 119 35.94 -21.66 -30.06
CA LEU A 119 34.78 -22.56 -30.11
C LEU A 119 33.55 -21.91 -30.79
N ASP A 120 33.58 -20.59 -30.93
CA ASP A 120 32.54 -19.74 -31.48
C ASP A 120 32.94 -19.34 -32.92
N ARG A 121 32.47 -20.11 -33.90
CA ARG A 121 32.96 -20.04 -35.29
C ARG A 121 32.59 -18.72 -35.96
N ASP A 122 31.41 -18.20 -35.66
CA ASP A 122 30.82 -16.98 -36.21
C ASP A 122 30.94 -15.76 -35.27
N ASN A 123 31.43 -15.97 -34.04
CA ASN A 123 31.68 -14.94 -33.04
C ASN A 123 30.42 -14.23 -32.54
N ASP A 124 29.26 -14.89 -32.59
CA ASP A 124 27.99 -14.34 -32.14
C ASP A 124 27.83 -14.37 -30.61
N GLY A 125 28.74 -15.05 -29.91
CA GLY A 125 28.72 -15.22 -28.46
C GLY A 125 28.09 -16.52 -27.99
N ILE A 126 27.76 -17.44 -28.89
CA ILE A 126 27.28 -18.78 -28.58
C ILE A 126 28.21 -19.82 -29.23
N ALA A 127 28.93 -20.57 -28.39
CA ALA A 127 29.89 -21.55 -28.84
C ALA A 127 29.24 -22.94 -28.98
N CYS A 128 29.64 -23.63 -30.06
CA CYS A 128 29.29 -25.02 -30.36
C CYS A 128 27.83 -25.30 -30.74
N GLU A 129 27.19 -24.35 -31.41
CA GLU A 129 25.94 -24.49 -32.16
C GLU A 129 25.95 -25.67 -33.16
#